data_AF-A0A7Y2TWG6-F1
#
_entry.id   AF-A0A7Y2TWG6-F1
#
_cell.length_a   1.000
_cell.length_b   1.000
_cell.length_c   1.000
_cell.angle_alpha   90.00
_cell.angle_beta   90.00
_cell.angle_gamma   90.00
#
_symmetry.space_group_name_H-M   'P 1'
#
loop_
_entity.id
_entity.type
_entity.pdbx_description
1 polymer ?
#
loop_
_entity_poly.entity_id
_entity_poly.type
_entity_poly.pdbx_seq_one_letter_code
_entity_poly.pdbx_strand_id
1 'polypeptide(L)'
;MTFIVSAYFIGALSVLIALSVMILKIGTVLGQCPDKGQAARAGSITIATGFAAIGAGCVTLIAAALPALGFGLMALCICLGGATLALGLGFSNAVATLRSVMVDTKPQAPQANPV
;
A
#
# COMPACT_ATOMS: atom_id res chain seq x y z
N MET A 1 17.77 -2.15 22.60
CA MET A 1 17.57 -1.56 21.26
C MET A 1 16.94 -2.54 20.27
N THR A 2 17.44 -3.78 20.15
CA THR A 2 16.85 -4.82 19.29
C THR A 2 15.35 -5.05 19.53
N PHE A 3 14.91 -5.12 20.79
CA PHE A 3 13.47 -5.27 21.12
C PHE A 3 12.58 -4.14 20.57
N ILE A 4 13.07 -2.89 20.59
CA ILE A 4 12.34 -1.71 20.08
C ILE A 4 12.22 -1.79 18.56
N VAL A 5 13.30 -2.15 17.87
CA VAL A 5 13.31 -2.34 16.41
C VAL A 5 12.37 -3.47 15.99
N SER A 6 12.38 -4.60 16.72
CA SER A 6 11.46 -5.72 16.48
C SER A 6 10.00 -5.32 16.68
N ALA A 7 9.69 -4.60 17.77
CA ALA A 7 8.33 -4.12 18.04
C ALA A 7 7.84 -3.15 16.95
N TYR A 8 8.69 -2.21 16.52
CA TYR A 8 8.38 -1.31 15.40
C TYR A 8 8.11 -2.11 14.12
N PHE A 9 9.01 -3.02 13.77
CA PHE A 9 8.93 -3.77 12.52
C PHE A 9 7.66 -4.61 12.48
N ILE A 10 7.35 -5.36 13.55
CA ILE A 10 6.13 -6.18 13.62
C ILE A 10 4.88 -5.29 13.55
N GLY A 11 4.85 -4.18 14.30
CA GLY A 11 3.72 -3.24 14.30
C GLY A 11 3.47 -2.64 12.91
N ALA A 12 4.50 -2.07 12.29
CA ALA A 12 4.38 -1.44 10.98
C ALA A 12 4.03 -2.45 9.87
N LEU A 13 4.62 -3.66 9.92
CA LEU A 13 4.34 -4.71 8.95
C LEU A 13 2.93 -5.28 9.10
N SER A 14 2.41 -5.37 10.33
CA SER A 14 1.01 -5.75 10.58
C SER A 14 0.02 -4.75 9.97
N VAL A 15 0.30 -3.45 10.09
CA VAL A 15 -0.53 -2.38 9.49
C VAL A 15 -0.46 -2.44 7.97
N LEU A 16 0.73 -2.62 7.41
CA LEU A 16 0.92 -2.78 5.97
C LEU A 16 0.13 -3.97 5.42
N ILE A 17 0.22 -5.14 6.07
CA ILE A 17 -0.54 -6.33 5.67
C ILE A 17 -2.03 -6.05 5.76
N ALA A 18 -2.51 -5.47 6.86
CA ALA A 18 -3.93 -5.16 7.05
C ALA A 18 -4.47 -4.23 5.94
N LEU A 19 -3.74 -3.18 5.60
CA LEU A 19 -4.10 -2.25 4.52
C LEU A 19 -4.06 -2.92 3.15
N SER A 20 -3.02 -3.71 2.84
CA SER A 20 -2.94 -4.48 1.58
C SER A 20 -4.11 -5.45 1.42
N VAL A 21 -4.48 -6.16 2.49
CA VAL A 21 -5.65 -7.05 2.49
C VAL A 21 -6.93 -6.26 2.24
N MET A 22 -7.08 -5.06 2.82
CA MET A 22 -8.20 -4.18 2.53
C MET A 22 -8.25 -3.76 1.05
N ILE A 23 -7.12 -3.40 0.44
CA ILE A 23 -7.06 -3.05 -1.00
C ILE A 23 -7.56 -4.23 -1.85
N LEU A 24 -7.09 -5.44 -1.57
CA LEU A 24 -7.52 -6.65 -2.28
C LEU A 24 -9.00 -6.95 -2.05
N LYS A 25 -9.50 -6.79 -0.81
CA LYS A 25 -10.93 -6.95 -0.49
C LYS A 25 -11.79 -5.97 -1.26
N ILE A 26 -11.41 -4.70 -1.33
CA ILE A 26 -12.09 -3.68 -2.14
C ILE A 26 -12.10 -4.12 -3.61
N GLY A 27 -10.95 -4.54 -4.15
CA GLY A 27 -10.85 -5.09 -5.50
C GLY A 27 -11.78 -6.28 -5.77
N THR A 28 -11.92 -7.20 -4.81
CA THR A 28 -12.83 -8.36 -4.96
C THR A 28 -14.30 -7.98 -4.98
N VAL A 29 -14.71 -6.99 -4.16
CA VAL A 29 -16.10 -6.50 -4.13
C VAL A 29 -16.43 -5.79 -5.44
N LEU A 30 -15.52 -4.94 -5.93
CA LEU A 30 -15.64 -4.25 -7.20
C LEU A 30 -15.59 -5.23 -8.40
N GLY A 31 -14.86 -6.34 -8.24
CA GLY A 31 -14.74 -7.41 -9.22
C GLY A 31 -16.01 -8.23 -9.47
N GLN A 32 -17.02 -8.14 -8.60
CA GLN A 32 -18.31 -8.84 -8.78
C GLN A 32 -19.23 -8.15 -9.79
N CYS A 33 -18.88 -6.95 -10.28
CA CYS A 33 -19.66 -6.27 -11.32
C CYS A 33 -19.47 -6.95 -12.69
N PRO A 34 -20.54 -7.38 -13.38
CA PRO A 34 -20.46 -8.20 -14.60
C PRO A 34 -19.81 -7.49 -15.80
N ASP A 35 -19.84 -6.16 -15.84
CA ASP A 35 -19.34 -5.37 -16.98
C ASP A 35 -17.87 -4.95 -16.83
N LYS A 36 -17.42 -4.64 -15.60
CA LYS A 36 -16.09 -4.06 -15.31
C LYS A 36 -15.23 -4.86 -14.31
N GLY A 37 -15.69 -6.05 -13.91
CA GLY A 37 -15.09 -6.82 -12.83
C GLY A 37 -13.66 -7.31 -13.10
N GLN A 38 -13.34 -7.67 -14.34
CA GLN A 38 -11.99 -8.12 -14.71
C GLN A 38 -10.95 -7.00 -14.60
N ALA A 39 -11.27 -5.79 -15.08
CA ALA A 39 -10.39 -4.63 -15.01
C ALA A 39 -10.17 -4.18 -13.55
N ALA A 40 -11.24 -4.17 -12.74
CA ALA A 40 -11.15 -3.85 -11.31
C ALA A 40 -10.26 -4.85 -10.55
N ARG A 41 -10.38 -6.15 -10.85
CA ARG A 41 -9.57 -7.19 -10.22
C ARG A 41 -8.09 -7.08 -10.60
N ALA A 42 -7.79 -6.92 -11.90
CA ALA A 42 -6.42 -6.73 -12.37
C ALA A 42 -5.78 -5.48 -11.76
N GLY A 43 -6.50 -4.35 -11.74
CA GLY A 43 -6.03 -3.11 -11.12
C GLY A 43 -5.73 -3.26 -9.62
N SER A 44 -6.61 -3.95 -8.88
CA SER A 44 -6.44 -4.18 -7.45
C SER A 44 -5.18 -4.96 -7.09
N ILE A 45 -4.82 -5.98 -7.88
CA ILE A 45 -3.62 -6.78 -7.65
C ILE A 45 -2.37 -5.93 -7.90
N THR A 46 -2.32 -5.19 -9.01
CA THR A 46 -1.17 -4.31 -9.33
C THR A 46 -0.98 -3.23 -8.28
N ILE A 47 -2.06 -2.58 -7.85
CA ILE A 47 -2.02 -1.51 -6.85
C ILE A 47 -1.62 -2.07 -5.48
N ALA A 48 -2.19 -3.20 -5.05
CA ALA A 48 -1.82 -3.84 -3.79
C ALA A 48 -0.35 -4.29 -3.79
N THR A 49 0.16 -4.81 -4.92
CA THR A 49 1.56 -5.23 -5.07
C THR A 49 2.50 -4.03 -4.95
N GLY A 50 2.20 -2.92 -5.63
CA GLY A 50 2.97 -1.69 -5.53
C GLY A 50 2.96 -1.11 -4.12
N PHE A 51 1.79 -1.04 -3.48
CA PHE A 51 1.64 -0.58 -2.10
C PHE A 51 2.44 -1.45 -1.12
N ALA A 52 2.38 -2.78 -1.27
CA ALA A 52 3.14 -3.71 -0.44
C ALA A 52 4.65 -3.55 -0.63
N ALA A 53 5.13 -3.46 -1.88
CA ALA A 53 6.55 -3.31 -2.18
C ALA A 53 7.12 -1.99 -1.64
N ILE A 54 6.44 -0.88 -1.90
CA ILE A 54 6.87 0.46 -1.43
C ILE A 54 6.78 0.53 0.08
N GLY A 55 5.66 0.10 0.66
CA GLY A 55 5.46 0.10 2.11
C GLY A 55 6.49 -0.77 2.83
N ALA A 56 6.80 -1.95 2.32
CA ALA A 56 7.79 -2.85 2.92
C ALA A 56 9.20 -2.24 2.86
N GLY A 57 9.53 -1.58 1.75
CA GLY A 57 10.76 -0.80 1.61
C GLY A 57 10.85 0.30 2.67
N CYS A 58 9.81 1.12 2.82
CA CYS A 58 9.77 2.18 3.83
C CYS A 58 9.89 1.64 5.26
N VAL A 59 9.16 0.57 5.60
CA VAL A 59 9.21 -0.04 6.94
C VAL A 59 10.60 -0.59 7.23
N THR A 60 11.22 -1.27 6.26
CA THR A 60 12.57 -1.84 6.41
C THR A 60 13.61 -0.75 6.54
N LEU A 61 13.50 0.33 5.74
CA LEU A 61 14.43 1.45 5.77
C LEU A 61 14.39 2.18 7.12
N ILE A 62 13.20 2.43 7.66
CA ILE A 62 13.05 3.04 8.99
C ILE A 62 13.59 2.08 10.07
N ALA A 63 13.28 0.79 10.01
CA ALA A 63 13.78 -0.20 10.97
C ALA A 63 15.32 -0.28 10.96
N ALA A 64 15.95 -0.17 9.79
CA ALA A 64 17.41 -0.14 9.65
C ALA A 64 18.04 1.16 10.19
N ALA A 65 17.32 2.29 10.11
CA ALA A 65 17.80 3.58 10.60
C ALA A 65 17.63 3.74 12.13
N LEU A 66 16.66 3.07 12.76
CA LEU A 66 16.38 3.18 14.20
C LEU A 66 17.61 2.93 15.11
N PRO A 67 18.42 1.86 14.91
CA PRO A 67 19.61 1.61 15.73
C PRO A 67 20.65 2.74 15.67
N ALA A 68 20.79 3.37 14.50
CA ALA A 68 21.76 4.46 14.30
C ALA A 68 21.34 5.75 14.99
N LEU A 69 20.04 5.94 15.21
CA LEU A 69 19.48 7.15 15.80
C LEU A 69 19.63 7.22 17.33
N GLY A 70 19.87 6.10 18.02
CA GLY A 70 20.13 6.09 19.47
C GLY A 70 18.94 6.54 20.36
N PHE A 71 17.79 6.86 19.77
CA PHE A 71 16.64 7.40 20.49
C PHE A 71 15.79 6.29 21.13
N GLY A 72 15.30 6.55 22.36
CA GLY A 72 14.47 5.63 23.16
C GLY A 72 13.01 5.50 22.69
N LEU A 73 12.09 5.25 23.62
CA LEU A 73 10.68 4.94 23.34
C LEU A 73 9.95 6.03 22.51
N MET A 74 10.32 7.30 22.63
CA MET A 74 9.70 8.37 21.83
C MET A 74 9.98 8.27 20.33
N ALA A 75 11.19 7.87 19.93
CA ALA A 75 11.48 7.68 18.50
C ALA A 75 10.71 6.50 17.92
N LEU A 76 10.48 5.44 18.70
CA LEU A 76 9.57 4.38 18.30
C LEU A 76 8.18 4.94 17.99
N CYS A 77 7.59 5.73 18.90
CA CYS A 77 6.26 6.30 18.71
C CYS A 77 6.20 7.23 17.49
N ILE A 78 7.20 8.09 17.29
CA ILE A 78 7.25 9.02 16.15
C ILE A 78 7.44 8.27 14.83
N CYS A 79 8.37 7.32 14.75
CA CYS A 79 8.59 6.52 13.54
C CYS A 79 7.37 5.65 13.22
N LEU A 80 6.76 5.03 14.23
CA LEU A 80 5.56 4.21 14.05
C LEU A 80 4.37 5.08 13.62
N GLY A 81 4.13 6.20 14.30
CA GLY A 81 3.10 7.17 13.93
C GLY A 81 3.29 7.69 12.51
N GLY A 82 4.51 8.13 12.17
CA GLY A 82 4.86 8.60 10.84
C GLY A 82 4.68 7.53 9.76
N ALA A 83 5.13 6.30 10.00
CA ALA A 83 4.94 5.18 9.09
C ALA A 83 3.46 4.86 8.89
N THR A 84 2.66 4.83 9.96
CA THR A 84 1.21 4.56 9.88
C THR A 84 0.47 5.67 9.12
N LEU A 85 0.82 6.94 9.31
CA LEU A 85 0.27 8.06 8.54
C LEU A 85 0.64 7.94 7.06
N ALA A 86 1.90 7.66 6.73
CA ALA A 86 2.34 7.47 5.36
C ALA A 86 1.64 6.30 4.67
N LEU A 87 1.49 5.16 5.37
CA LEU A 87 0.75 4.00 4.89
C LEU A 87 -0.74 4.31 4.70
N GLY A 88 -1.36 5.06 5.61
CA GLY A 88 -2.76 5.50 5.48
C GLY A 88 -2.99 6.44 4.29
N LEU A 89 -2.08 7.37 4.06
CA LEU A 89 -2.10 8.26 2.88
C LEU A 89 -1.92 7.46 1.58
N GLY A 90 -0.94 6.55 1.54
CA GLY A 90 -0.72 5.65 0.41
C GLY A 90 -1.93 4.77 0.10
N PHE A 91 -2.57 4.23 1.13
CA PHE A 91 -3.81 3.44 1.01
C PHE A 91 -4.95 4.29 0.44
N SER A 92 -5.14 5.52 0.93
CA SER A 92 -6.20 6.41 0.45
C SER A 92 -6.01 6.73 -1.04
N ASN A 93 -4.78 7.00 -1.47
CA ASN A 93 -4.44 7.20 -2.89
C ASN A 93 -4.65 5.92 -3.72
N ALA A 94 -4.28 4.75 -3.19
CA ALA A 94 -4.51 3.47 -3.85
C ALA A 94 -6.01 3.21 -4.10
N VAL A 95 -6.87 3.48 -3.12
CA VAL A 95 -8.32 3.34 -3.25
C VAL A 95 -8.90 4.36 -4.23
N ALA A 96 -8.43 5.61 -4.21
CA ALA A 96 -8.85 6.63 -5.17
C ALA A 96 -8.51 6.23 -6.62
N THR A 97 -7.31 5.70 -6.86
CA THR A 97 -6.89 5.18 -8.17
C THR A 97 -7.69 3.94 -8.57
N LEU A 98 -8.01 3.03 -7.65
CA LEU A 98 -8.90 1.90 -7.96
C LEU A 98 -10.28 2.37 -8.41
N ARG A 99 -10.82 3.40 -7.74
CA ARG A 99 -12.10 4.00 -8.10
C ARG A 99 -12.04 4.67 -9.47
N SER A 100 -10.95 5.36 -9.80
CA SER A 100 -10.81 5.97 -11.12
C SER A 100 -10.73 4.93 -12.22
N VAL A 101 -10.01 3.81 -12.04
CA VAL A 101 -9.96 2.72 -13.03
C VAL A 101 -11.36 2.17 -13.35
N MET A 102 -12.27 2.11 -12.38
CA MET A 102 -13.65 1.71 -12.63
C MET A 102 -14.46 2.74 -13.44
N VAL A 103 -14.21 4.03 -13.22
CA VAL A 103 -14.89 5.12 -13.93
C VAL A 103 -14.35 5.21 -15.37
N ASP A 104 -13.03 5.13 -15.54
CA ASP A 104 -12.29 5.35 -16.79
C ASP A 104 -12.17 4.11 -17.69
N THR A 105 -12.88 3.00 -17.39
CA THR A 105 -12.89 1.81 -18.27
C THR A 105 -13.68 2.03 -19.58
N LYS A 106 -13.45 3.14 -20.29
CA LYS A 106 -13.56 3.12 -21.74
C LYS A 106 -12.27 2.43 -22.22
N PRO A 107 -12.33 1.32 -22.97
CA PRO A 107 -11.14 0.66 -23.47
C PRO A 107 -10.27 1.68 -24.19
N GLN A 108 -9.07 1.93 -23.66
CA GLN A 108 -8.07 2.64 -24.42
C GLN A 108 -7.68 1.68 -25.54
N ALA A 109 -8.32 1.88 -26.70
CA ALA A 109 -8.01 1.17 -27.92
C ALA A 109 -6.48 1.20 -28.07
N PRO A 110 -5.84 0.10 -28.51
CA PRO A 110 -4.42 0.09 -28.80
C PRO A 110 -4.12 1.35 -29.59
N GLN A 111 -3.24 2.21 -29.07
CA GLN A 111 -2.72 3.30 -29.87
C GLN A 111 -1.99 2.62 -31.03
N ALA A 112 -2.72 2.44 -32.13
CA ALA A 112 -2.17 2.06 -33.41
C ALA A 112 -1.26 3.21 -33.80
N ASN A 113 0.01 3.04 -33.48
CA ASN A 113 1.09 3.89 -33.95
C ASN A 113 1.05 3.87 -35.48
N PRO A 114 0.77 5.00 -36.17
CA PRO A 114 0.93 5.05 -37.60
C PRO A 114 2.42 5.27 -37.88
N VAL A 115 3.11 4.18 -38.23
CA VAL A 115 4.44 4.23 -38.87
C VAL A 115 4.38 3.47 -40.18
#